data_AF-A0A521UUS2-F1
#
_entry.id   AF-A0A521UUS2-F1
#
_cell.length_a   1.000
_cell.length_b   1.000
_cell.length_c   1.000
_cell.angle_alpha   90.00
_cell.angle_beta   90.00
_cell.angle_gamma   90.00
#
_symmetry.space_group_name_H-M   'P 1'
#
loop_
_entity.id
_entity.type
_entity.pdbx_description
1 polymer ?
#
loop_
_entity_poly.entity_id
_entity_poly.type
_entity_poly.pdbx_seq_one_letter_code
_entity_poly.pdbx_strand_id
1 'polypeptide(L)' 'MQSPESKLYSPVWRLWELEERGIIGQLAVTNYSFMGYIPEPMHLVSDTAPEVAQDLREDGVDAVFLNPV' A
#
# COMPACT_ATOMS: atom_id res chain seq x y z
N MET A 1 12.45 10.28 13.85
CA MET A 1 12.71 8.83 14.06
C MET A 1 11.48 8.26 14.76
N GLN A 2 10.68 7.41 14.11
CA GLN A 2 9.48 6.82 14.73
C GLN A 2 9.88 5.73 15.75
N SER A 3 9.11 5.57 16.83
CA SER A 3 9.43 4.68 17.94
C SER A 3 9.43 3.19 17.53
N PRO A 4 10.18 2.30 18.21
CA PRO A 4 10.18 0.87 17.93
C PRO A 4 8.79 0.22 17.90
N GLU A 5 7.87 0.71 18.74
CA GLU A 5 6.46 0.30 18.82
C GLU A 5 5.72 0.45 17.49
N SER A 6 6.04 1.48 16.71
CA SER A 6 5.35 1.81 15.45
C SER A 6 5.60 0.78 14.33
N LYS A 7 6.69 0.02 14.43
CA LYS A 7 7.04 -1.02 13.46
C LYS A 7 6.12 -2.23 13.53
N LEU A 8 5.59 -2.54 14.71
CA LEU A 8 4.80 -3.77 14.91
C LEU A 8 3.46 -3.76 14.16
N TYR A 9 2.88 -2.57 13.94
CA TYR A 9 1.53 -2.42 13.37
C TYR A 9 1.53 -1.90 11.93
N SER A 10 2.69 -1.56 11.37
CA SER A 10 2.77 -1.03 10.01
C SER A 10 2.79 -2.18 8.99
N PRO A 11 1.80 -2.29 8.09
CA PRO A 11 1.81 -3.30 7.04
C PRO A 11 3.06 -3.21 6.15
N VAL A 12 3.52 -1.98 5.88
CA VAL A 12 4.73 -1.73 5.07
C VAL A 12 5.97 -2.34 5.72
N TRP A 13 6.10 -2.22 7.05
CA TRP A 13 7.24 -2.80 7.76
C TRP A 13 7.23 -4.33 7.67
N ARG A 14 6.05 -4.95 7.76
CA ARG A 14 5.90 -6.40 7.61
C ARG A 14 6.25 -6.87 6.20
N LEU A 15 5.86 -6.12 5.17
CA LEU A 15 6.23 -6.45 3.79
C LEU A 15 7.74 -6.31 3.56
N TRP A 16 8.38 -5.31 4.15
CA TRP A 16 9.83 -5.17 4.11
C TRP A 16 10.56 -6.35 4.76
N GLU A 17 10.10 -6.83 5.92
CA GLU A 17 10.63 -8.05 6.56
C GLU A 17 10.47 -9.29 5.66
N LEU A 18 9.38 -9.39 4.87
CA LEU A 18 9.17 -10.50 3.94
C LEU A 18 10.10 -10.43 2.72
N GLU A 19 10.40 -9.22 2.22
CA GLU A 19 11.38 -8.98 1.16
C GLU A 19 12.80 -9.34 1.66
N GLU A 20 13.21 -8.87 2.83
CA GLU A 20 14.52 -9.21 3.43
C GLU A 20 14.71 -10.73 3.61
N ARG A 21 13.61 -11.44 3.89
CA ARG A 21 13.61 -12.91 4.03
C ARG A 21 13.50 -13.66 2.69
N GLY A 22 13.37 -12.96 1.57
CA GLY A 22 13.21 -13.53 0.24
C GLY A 22 11.89 -14.27 0.03
N ILE A 23 10.86 -13.97 0.82
CA ILE A 23 9.52 -14.59 0.70
C ILE A 23 8.73 -13.93 -0.44
N ILE A 24 8.91 -12.62 -0.61
CA ILE A 24 8.43 -11.87 -1.78
C ILE A 24 9.64 -11.38 -2.57
N GLY A 25 9.43 -11.03 -3.84
CA GLY A 25 10.50 -10.60 -4.74
C GLY A 25 11.07 -9.24 -4.35
N GLN A 26 10.27 -8.18 -4.53
CA GLN A 26 10.67 -6.81 -4.22
C GLN A 26 9.46 -6.01 -3.73
N LEU A 27 9.67 -5.10 -2.78
CA LEU A 27 8.64 -4.13 -2.40
C LEU A 27 8.56 -3.00 -3.44
N ALA A 28 7.34 -2.59 -3.79
CA ALA A 28 7.13 -1.44 -4.67
C ALA A 28 7.70 -0.15 -4.05
N VAL A 29 8.30 0.70 -4.88
CA VAL A 29 8.84 2.00 -4.47
C VAL A 29 7.71 2.92 -3.99
N THR A 30 6.56 2.86 -4.65
CA THR A 30 5.40 3.71 -4.39
C THR A 30 4.35 2.95 -3.57
N ASN A 31 3.86 3.59 -2.52
CA ASN A 31 2.77 3.08 -1.68
C ASN A 31 1.67 4.14 -1.60
N TYR A 32 0.42 3.73 -1.79
CA TYR A 32 -0.73 4.63 -1.75
C TYR A 32 -1.53 4.47 -0.46
N SER A 33 -2.12 5.57 -0.01
CA SER A 33 -3.06 5.63 1.11
C SER A 33 -4.19 6.58 0.74
N PHE A 34 -5.40 6.29 1.22
CA PHE A 34 -6.55 7.16 1.04
C PHE A 34 -6.93 7.79 2.38
N MET A 35 -7.57 8.96 2.33
CA MET A 35 -8.09 9.62 3.53
C MET A 35 -9.11 8.70 4.22
N GLY A 36 -9.01 8.56 5.55
CA GLY A 36 -9.94 7.71 6.32
C GLY A 36 -11.39 8.22 6.34
N TYR A 37 -11.59 9.50 6.03
CA TYR A 37 -12.92 10.10 5.85
C TYR A 37 -13.05 10.61 4.41
N ILE A 38 -13.94 9.98 3.65
CA ILE A 38 -14.22 10.31 2.25
C ILE A 38 -15.72 10.63 2.15
N PRO A 39 -16.10 11.92 2.09
CA PRO A 39 -17.51 12.33 2.04
C PRO A 39 -18.26 11.75 0.84
N GLU A 40 -17.57 11.61 -0.29
CA GLU A 40 -18.11 11.09 -1.55
C GLU A 40 -17.32 9.83 -1.96
N PRO A 41 -17.60 8.67 -1.35
CA PRO A 41 -16.84 7.44 -1.58
C PRO A 41 -16.94 6.94 -3.03
N MET A 42 -17.97 7.36 -3.77
CA MET A 42 -18.13 6.98 -5.17
C MET A 42 -17.07 7.57 -6.09
N HIS A 43 -16.50 8.74 -5.78
CA HIS A 43 -15.36 9.28 -6.55
C HIS A 43 -14.09 8.45 -6.32
N LEU A 44 -13.85 7.96 -5.09
CA LEU A 44 -12.75 7.03 -4.85
C LEU A 44 -12.93 5.77 -5.72
N VAL A 45 -14.13 5.18 -5.73
CA VAL A 45 -14.38 3.91 -6.44
C VAL A 45 -14.32 4.08 -7.96
N SER A 46 -14.86 5.18 -8.48
CA SER A 46 -15.03 5.37 -9.93
C SER A 46 -13.81 5.97 -10.60
N ASP A 47 -13.05 6.80 -9.88
CA ASP A 47 -11.98 7.62 -10.48
C ASP A 47 -10.63 7.32 -9.83
N THR A 48 -10.47 7.62 -8.53
CA THR A 48 -9.14 7.64 -7.89
C THR A 48 -8.54 6.24 -7.68
N ALA A 49 -9.31 5.26 -7.20
CA ALA A 49 -8.79 3.91 -6.99
C ALA A 49 -8.41 3.20 -8.31
N PRO A 50 -9.20 3.33 -9.40
CA PRO A 50 -8.78 2.87 -10.72
C PRO A 50 -7.49 3.52 -11.23
N GLU A 51 -7.32 4.83 -11.05
CA GLU A 51 -6.09 5.55 -11.44
C GLU A 51 -4.87 5.00 -10.69
N VAL A 52 -4.96 4.87 -9.36
CA VAL A 52 -3.90 4.27 -8.54
C VAL A 52 -3.59 2.82 -8.97
N ALA A 53 -4.61 2.03 -9.30
CA ALA A 53 -4.41 0.66 -9.78
C ALA A 53 -3.72 0.63 -11.15
N GLN A 54 -3.97 1.62 -12.01
CA GLN A 54 -3.27 1.76 -13.28
C GLN A 54 -1.80 2.14 -13.05
N ASP A 55 -1.51 3.13 -12.21
CA ASP A 55 -0.14 3.54 -11.88
C ASP A 55 0.68 2.35 -11.35
N LEU A 56 0.13 1.60 -10.38
CA LEU A 56 0.81 0.44 -9.80
C LEU A 56 1.09 -0.65 -10.85
N ARG A 57 0.16 -0.86 -11.78
CA ARG A 57 0.35 -1.81 -12.88
C ARG A 57 1.42 -1.33 -13.86
N GLU A 58 1.47 -0.04 -14.15
CA GLU A 58 2.50 0.57 -15.01
C GLU A 58 3.90 0.51 -14.35
N ASP A 59 3.95 0.61 -13.02
CA ASP A 59 5.15 0.38 -12.19
C ASP A 59 5.57 -1.10 -12.12
N GLY A 60 4.81 -2.01 -12.74
CA GLY A 60 5.12 -3.44 -12.78
C GLY A 60 4.80 -4.19 -11.49
N VAL A 61 3.89 -3.68 -10.67
CA VAL A 61 3.47 -4.35 -9.43
C VAL A 61 2.61 -5.58 -9.74
N ASP A 62 3.06 -6.75 -9.28
CA ASP A 62 2.36 -8.02 -9.49
C ASP A 62 1.13 -8.19 -8.57
N ALA A 63 1.18 -7.64 -7.36
CA ALA A 63 0.16 -7.81 -6.34
C ALA A 63 0.10 -6.63 -5.36
N VAL A 64 -1.09 -6.36 -4.83
CA VAL A 64 -1.33 -5.30 -3.83
C VAL A 64 -1.87 -5.89 -2.54
N PHE A 65 -1.41 -5.36 -1.40
CA PHE A 65 -1.97 -5.67 -0.08
C PHE A 65 -2.82 -4.49 0.39
N LEU A 66 -4.13 -4.71 0.52
CA LEU A 66 -5.07 -3.71 1.00
C LEU A 66 -5.33 -3.93 2.50
N ASN A 67 -5.00 -2.92 3.29
CA ASN A 67 -5.26 -2.89 4.73
C ASN A 67 -6.37 -1.87 5.05
N PRO A 68 -7.55 -2.28 5.52
CA PRO A 68 -8.49 -1.33 6.11
C PRO A 68 -7.88 -0.80 7.43
N VAL A 69 -7.96 0.51 7.63
CA VAL A 69 -7.59 1.16 8.90
C VAL A 69 -8.75 1.13 9.89
#